data_AF-A0A1H6ZV44-F1
#
_entry.id   AF-A0A1H6ZV44-F1
#
_cell.length_a   1.000
_cell.length_b   1.000
_cell.length_c   1.000
_cell.angle_alpha   90.00
_cell.angle_beta   90.00
_cell.angle_gamma   90.00
#
_symmetry.space_group_name_H-M   'P 1'
#
loop_
_entity.id
_entity.type
_entity.pdbx_description
1 polymer ?
#
loop_
_entity_poly.entity_id
_entity_poly.type
_entity_poly.pdbx_seq_one_letter_code
_entity_poly.pdbx_strand_id
1 'polypeptide(L)'
;MSKQLLGVAIADPKLYTLLQSAFDATGELEHLRVSIIHIADPQDDEVFGGDFEGLADYGLEELARSYVQLDALYRECTGKRLEGHRMR
;
A
#
# COMPACT_ATOMS: atom_id res chain seq x y z
N MET A 1 12.69 6.43 12.12
CA MET A 1 11.76 7.55 11.85
C MET A 1 12.53 8.66 11.13
N SER A 2 12.11 9.07 9.93
CA SER A 2 12.79 10.14 9.21
C SER A 2 12.60 11.49 9.92
N LYS A 3 13.58 12.41 9.84
CA LYS A 3 13.47 13.75 10.46
C LYS A 3 12.24 14.52 9.95
N GLN A 4 11.81 14.24 8.72
CA GLN A 4 10.66 14.85 8.07
C GLN A 4 9.34 14.44 8.74
N LEU A 5 9.17 13.15 9.06
CA LEU A 5 7.95 12.64 9.73
C LEU A 5 7.76 13.27 11.12
N LEU A 6 8.84 13.41 11.89
CA LEU A 6 8.79 14.07 13.20
C LEU A 6 8.41 15.56 13.08
N GLY A 7 8.90 16.24 12.04
CA GLY A 7 8.53 17.63 11.76
C GLY A 7 7.04 17.80 11.46
N VAL A 8 6.44 16.88 10.70
CA VAL A 8 5.00 16.90 10.42
C VAL A 8 4.18 16.56 11.68
N ALA A 9 4.61 15.59 12.49
CA ALA A 9 3.92 15.24 13.74
C ALA A 9 3.75 16.43 14.69
N ILE A 10 4.74 17.34 14.71
CA ILE A 10 4.71 18.54 15.56
C ILE A 10 3.86 19.64 14.94
N ALA A 11 3.90 19.80 13.61
CA ALA A 11 3.24 20.90 12.91
C ALA A 11 1.75 20.62 12.61
N ASP A 12 1.42 19.39 12.22
CA ASP A 12 0.07 18.97 11.85
C ASP A 12 -0.12 17.47 12.19
N PRO A 13 -0.65 17.18 13.39
CA PRO A 13 -0.91 15.80 13.83
C PRO A 13 -1.86 15.04 12.92
N LYS A 14 -2.83 15.74 12.29
CA LYS A 14 -3.80 15.12 11.38
C LYS A 14 -3.09 14.65 10.11
N LEU A 15 -2.27 15.51 9.52
CA LEU A 15 -1.47 15.17 8.34
C LEU A 15 -0.47 14.05 8.64
N TYR A 16 0.13 14.06 9.84
CA TYR A 16 1.04 13.00 10.26
C TYR A 16 0.36 11.63 10.31
N THR A 17 -0.83 11.53 10.90
CA THR A 17 -1.60 10.26 10.92
C THR A 17 -1.86 9.76 9.51
N LEU A 18 -2.26 10.64 8.59
CA LEU A 18 -2.51 10.27 7.19
C LEU A 18 -1.23 9.81 6.47
N LEU A 19 -0.10 10.47 6.72
CA LEU A 19 1.20 10.07 6.18
C LEU A 19 1.64 8.70 6.69
N GLN A 20 1.43 8.42 7.98
CA GLN A 20 1.78 7.14 8.56
C GLN A 20 0.94 6.01 7.93
N SER A 21 -0.37 6.17 7.86
CA SER A 21 -1.24 5.18 7.22
C SER A 21 -0.93 4.98 5.74
N ALA A 22 -0.61 6.05 5.00
CA ALA A 22 -0.21 5.95 3.60
C ALA A 22 1.15 5.27 3.43
N PHE A 23 2.09 5.47 4.36
CA PHE A 23 3.39 4.79 4.34
C PHE A 23 3.23 3.28 4.57
N ASP A 24 2.43 2.89 5.57
CA ASP A 24 2.13 1.48 5.84
C ASP A 24 1.44 0.84 4.61
N ALA A 25 0.47 1.54 4.00
CA ALA A 25 -0.20 1.10 2.76
C ALA A 25 0.80 0.80 1.62
N THR A 26 1.86 1.60 1.47
CA THR A 26 2.87 1.34 0.42
C THR A 26 3.68 0.07 0.71
N GLY A 27 3.95 -0.24 1.98
CA GLY A 27 4.60 -1.49 2.37
C GLY A 27 3.75 -2.72 2.05
N GLU A 28 2.44 -2.65 2.32
CA GLU A 28 1.50 -3.73 1.98
C GLU A 28 1.40 -3.95 0.47
N LEU A 29 1.40 -2.87 -0.33
CA LEU A 29 1.44 -2.97 -1.79
C LEU A 29 2.74 -3.59 -2.31
N GLU A 30 3.88 -3.29 -1.69
CA GLU A 30 5.15 -3.92 -2.02
C GLU A 30 5.12 -5.42 -1.70
N HIS A 31 4.63 -5.79 -0.51
CA HIS A 31 4.46 -7.17 -0.10
C HIS A 31 3.57 -7.94 -1.09
N LEU A 32 2.38 -7.42 -1.41
CA LEU A 32 1.46 -8.03 -2.36
C LEU A 32 2.10 -8.20 -3.75
N ARG A 33 2.83 -7.20 -4.24
CA ARG A 33 3.57 -7.28 -5.50
C ARG A 33 4.60 -8.41 -5.47
N VAL A 34 5.35 -8.53 -4.38
CA VAL A 34 6.36 -9.58 -4.21
C VAL A 34 5.71 -10.96 -4.18
N SER A 35 4.61 -11.15 -3.45
CA SER A 35 3.86 -12.41 -3.42
C SER A 35 3.38 -12.85 -4.81
N ILE A 36 2.85 -11.92 -5.60
CA ILE A 36 2.42 -12.19 -6.99
C ILE A 36 3.61 -12.63 -7.86
N ILE A 37 4.77 -11.98 -7.72
CA ILE A 37 5.97 -12.32 -8.50
C ILE A 37 6.47 -13.72 -8.16
N HIS A 38 6.58 -14.08 -6.87
CA HIS A 38 7.08 -15.39 -6.45
C HIS A 38 6.19 -16.52 -6.97
N ILE A 39 4.88 -16.32 -6.96
CA ILE A 39 3.94 -17.31 -7.50
C ILE A 39 4.03 -17.45 -9.02
N ALA A 40 4.40 -16.37 -9.72
CA ALA A 40 4.57 -16.39 -11.16
C ALA A 40 5.95 -16.94 -11.59
N ASP A 41 6.88 -17.18 -10.67
CA ASP A 41 8.23 -17.67 -10.99
C ASP A 41 8.27 -19.21 -11.02
N PRO A 42 8.43 -19.83 -12.21
CA PRO A 42 8.47 -21.28 -12.36
C PRO A 42 9.73 -21.94 -11.78
N GLN A 43 10.70 -21.18 -11.28
CA GLN A 43 11.90 -21.71 -10.61
C GLN A 43 11.79 -21.74 -9.08
N ASP A 44 10.70 -21.20 -8.52
CA ASP A 44 10.48 -21.15 -7.08
C ASP A 44 9.69 -22.39 -6.63
N ASP A 45 10.42 -23.51 -6.45
CA ASP A 45 9.89 -24.85 -6.17
C ASP A 45 9.13 -24.95 -4.82
N GLU A 46 9.22 -23.95 -3.94
CA GLU A 46 8.57 -23.96 -2.62
C GLU A 46 7.07 -23.57 -2.65
N VAL A 47 6.57 -22.96 -3.73
CA VAL A 47 5.24 -22.29 -3.72
C VAL A 47 4.18 -22.98 -4.59
N PHE A 48 4.54 -23.97 -5.42
CA PHE A 48 3.64 -24.61 -6.40
C PHE A 48 2.54 -25.52 -5.83
N GLY A 49 2.26 -25.46 -4.51
CA GLY A 49 1.45 -26.45 -3.81
C GLY A 49 0.00 -26.10 -3.45
N GLY A 50 -0.42 -24.84 -3.26
CA GLY A 50 -1.74 -24.65 -2.62
C GLY A 50 -2.45 -23.31 -2.54
N ASP A 51 -1.82 -22.14 -2.63
CA ASP A 51 -2.46 -20.91 -2.11
C ASP A 51 -2.95 -19.87 -3.15
N PHE A 52 -3.10 -20.27 -4.42
CA PHE A 52 -3.65 -19.38 -5.46
C PHE A 52 -5.09 -18.92 -5.15
N GLU A 53 -5.90 -19.81 -4.57
CA GLU A 53 -7.34 -19.61 -4.37
C GLU A 53 -7.64 -18.58 -3.27
N GLY A 54 -6.69 -18.30 -2.37
CA GLY A 54 -6.83 -17.27 -1.32
C GLY A 54 -6.13 -15.94 -1.65
N LEU A 55 -5.07 -15.98 -2.48
CA LEU A 55 -4.29 -14.78 -2.78
C LEU A 55 -5.08 -13.76 -3.59
N ALA A 56 -5.94 -14.20 -4.52
CA ALA A 56 -6.73 -13.28 -5.32
C ALA A 56 -7.68 -12.45 -4.44
N ASP A 57 -8.41 -13.11 -3.54
CA ASP A 57 -9.35 -12.44 -2.63
C ASP A 57 -8.61 -11.57 -1.62
N TYR A 58 -7.57 -12.10 -0.97
CA TYR A 58 -6.70 -11.33 -0.08
C TYR A 58 -6.11 -10.11 -0.79
N GLY A 59 -5.58 -10.30 -2.00
CA GLY A 59 -4.96 -9.25 -2.79
C GLY A 59 -5.93 -8.14 -3.17
N LEU A 60 -7.16 -8.49 -3.56
CA LEU A 60 -8.21 -7.51 -3.86
C LEU A 60 -8.62 -6.73 -2.60
N GLU A 61 -8.74 -7.39 -1.45
CA GLU A 61 -9.05 -6.73 -0.18
C GLU A 61 -7.94 -5.79 0.28
N GLU A 62 -6.67 -6.22 0.19
CA GLU A 62 -5.53 -5.37 0.55
C GLU A 62 -5.38 -4.19 -0.43
N LEU A 63 -5.58 -4.40 -1.73
CA LEU A 63 -5.59 -3.32 -2.72
C LEU A 63 -6.66 -2.27 -2.40
N ALA A 64 -7.87 -2.71 -2.04
CA ALA A 64 -8.95 -1.81 -1.65
C ALA A 64 -8.62 -1.03 -0.38
N ARG A 65 -8.05 -1.70 0.64
CA ARG A 65 -7.62 -1.06 1.89
C ARG A 65 -6.51 -0.04 1.67
N SER A 66 -5.46 -0.42 0.96
CA SER A 66 -4.33 0.47 0.63
C SER A 66 -4.79 1.65 -0.22
N TYR A 67 -5.73 1.46 -1.15
CA TYR A 67 -6.31 2.56 -1.92
C TYR A 67 -7.01 3.59 -1.01
N VAL A 68 -7.83 3.14 -0.06
CA VAL A 68 -8.54 4.06 0.86
C VAL A 68 -7.55 4.90 1.67
N GLN A 69 -6.46 4.30 2.15
CA GLN A 69 -5.43 4.98 2.94
C GLN A 69 -4.65 6.01 2.08
N LEU A 70 -4.26 5.63 0.86
CA LEU A 70 -3.55 6.52 -0.07
C LEU A 70 -4.44 7.67 -0.55
N ASP A 71 -5.70 7.40 -0.87
CA ASP A 71 -6.68 8.39 -1.30
C ASP A 71 -7.00 9.39 -0.18
N ALA A 72 -7.03 8.96 1.08
CA ALA A 72 -7.21 9.86 2.22
C ALA A 72 -6.08 10.90 2.32
N LEU A 73 -4.83 10.47 2.23
CA LEU A 73 -3.68 11.39 2.19
C LEU A 73 -3.72 12.28 0.95
N TYR A 74 -4.01 11.71 -0.22
CA TYR A 74 -4.06 12.45 -1.48
C TYR A 74 -5.11 13.56 -1.45
N ARG A 75 -6.30 13.28 -0.92
CA ARG A 75 -7.38 14.26 -0.73
C ARG A 75 -7.01 15.35 0.25
N GLU A 76 -6.37 15.02 1.37
CA GLU A 76 -5.93 16.04 2.32
C GLU A 76 -4.92 17.00 1.67
N CYS A 77 -3.99 16.46 0.88
CA CYS A 77 -2.95 17.27 0.24
C CYS A 77 -3.45 18.07 -0.98
N THR A 78 -4.45 17.56 -1.72
CA THR A 78 -4.82 18.10 -3.04
C THR A 78 -6.26 18.58 -3.17
N GLY A 79 -7.13 18.23 -2.22
CA GLY A 79 -8.58 18.42 -2.28
C GLY A 79 -9.28 17.55 -3.33
N LYS A 80 -8.57 16.63 -4.00
CA LYS A 80 -9.09 15.79 -5.09
C LYS A 80 -9.03 14.32 -4.72
N ARG A 81 -9.89 13.50 -5.33
CA ARG A 81 -9.82 12.04 -5.22
C ARG A 81 -8.62 11.51 -5.99
N LEU A 82 -8.03 10.44 -5.48
CA LEU A 82 -7.02 9.65 -6.19
C LEU A 82 -7.70 8.85 -7.29
N GLU A 83 -7.93 9.48 -8.43
CA GLU A 83 -8.46 8.81 -9.63
C GLU A 83 -7.30 8.25 -10.48
N GLY A 84 -7.56 7.17 -11.20
CA GLY A 84 -6.56 6.25 -11.77
C GLY A 84 -5.28 6.86 -12.39
N HIS A 85 -4.18 6.12 -12.16
CA HIS A 85 -2.85 6.20 -12.79
C HIS A 85 -2.15 7.57 -12.82
N ARG A 86 -1.60 7.98 -11.68
CA ARG A 86 -0.28 8.62 -11.65
C ARG A 86 0.67 7.89 -10.71
N MET A 87 0.77 6.58 -10.87
CA MET A 87 1.96 5.85 -10.44
C MET A 87 2.91 5.93 -11.64
N ARG A 88 3.78 6.94 -11.63
CA ARG A 88 4.91 7.00 -12.57
C ARG A 88 5.98 6.03 -12.11
#